data_AF-A0A7J3I8L5-F1
#
_entry.id   AF-A0A7J3I8L5-F1
#
_cell.length_a   1.000
_cell.length_b   1.000
_cell.length_c   1.000
_cell.angle_alpha   90.00
_cell.angle_beta   90.00
_cell.angle_gamma   90.00
#
_symmetry.space_group_name_H-M   'P 1'
#
loop_
_entity.id
_entity.type
_entity.pdbx_description
1 polymer ?
#
loop_
_entity_poly.entity_id
_entity_poly.type
_entity_poly.pdbx_seq_one_letter_code
_entity_poly.pdbx_strand_id
1 'polypeptide(L)'
;MAIECMLRLQGYETCGCVVETYTGFDRPCRAGLRFTSGEIYRLIYDVVLSRPEDYLSIYQSGCNHNCLKCHSWYFAQRINGYWASPRDILEEVLRYRGIVTVWEPRERATMWHASDLCAHCGLCVAGGRRGLFCPGRLKSEQILLSRQGWGPARNIVSFTGGDLYCQPSFYTKTFGLVKREAPDMWIHIETNGYGLTPKNLELLYEAGLDSVWLDMKAFDGDRYRALCGTSNRWILDLPVLLKDMGMLFEVVLLYIPTLVEVDQIEKFAEHLSRIDRSIPVMLLAFFPEYRLSHLRTPTTEEMLTAYSILRSKLHNVKVGNVTVFCKTIECIRGLIDTVGRDAVSL
;
A
#
# COMPACT_ATOMS: atom_id res chain seq x y z
N MET A 1 -29.73 7.77 5.25
CA MET A 1 -29.28 7.30 6.58
C MET A 1 -27.93 7.92 6.88
N ALA A 2 -27.71 8.39 8.11
CA ALA A 2 -26.39 8.87 8.51
C ALA A 2 -25.43 7.68 8.63
N ILE A 3 -24.22 7.81 8.06
CA ILE A 3 -23.18 6.79 8.22
C ILE A 3 -22.70 6.82 9.68
N GLU A 4 -23.00 5.76 10.42
CA GLU A 4 -22.56 5.57 11.80
C GLU A 4 -21.09 5.12 11.84
N CYS A 5 -20.35 5.47 12.90
CA CYS A 5 -18.93 5.13 13.00
C CYS A 5 -18.73 3.72 13.58
N MET A 6 -18.36 2.75 12.74
CA MET A 6 -18.15 1.37 13.17
C MET A 6 -17.04 1.21 14.21
N LEU A 7 -15.99 2.04 14.17
CA LEU A 7 -14.94 2.04 15.20
C LEU A 7 -15.54 2.31 16.58
N ARG A 8 -16.38 3.35 16.69
CA ARG A 8 -17.03 3.71 17.95
C ARG A 8 -17.95 2.60 18.45
N LEU A 9 -18.74 2.01 17.56
CA LEU A 9 -19.64 0.89 17.90
C LEU A 9 -18.87 -0.32 18.44
N GLN A 10 -17.64 -0.53 17.97
CA GLN A 10 -16.76 -1.60 18.41
C GLN A 10 -15.89 -1.22 19.62
N GLY A 11 -16.10 -0.05 20.23
CA GLY A 11 -15.32 0.42 21.39
C GLY A 11 -13.94 1.00 21.05
N TYR A 12 -13.64 1.23 19.77
CA TYR A 12 -12.41 1.87 19.32
C TYR A 12 -12.53 3.38 19.24
N GLU A 13 -11.40 4.06 19.41
CA GLU A 13 -11.29 5.49 19.20
C GLU A 13 -11.60 5.84 17.74
N THR A 14 -12.40 6.88 17.52
CA THR A 14 -12.68 7.36 16.16
C THR A 14 -11.48 8.12 15.62
N CYS A 15 -11.26 8.12 14.30
CA CYS A 15 -10.10 8.84 13.73
C CYS A 15 -10.03 10.33 14.05
N GLY A 16 -11.16 10.99 14.35
CA GLY A 16 -11.21 12.44 14.58
C GLY A 16 -10.83 13.29 13.36
N CYS A 17 -10.51 12.66 12.23
CA CYS A 17 -10.03 13.32 11.02
C CYS A 17 -11.19 13.96 10.24
N VAL A 18 -10.87 15.05 9.56
CA VAL A 18 -11.74 15.74 8.60
C VAL A 18 -11.00 15.92 7.28
N VAL A 19 -11.76 15.94 6.20
CA VAL A 19 -11.28 16.16 4.83
C VAL A 19 -11.99 17.36 4.23
N GLU A 20 -11.30 18.04 3.33
CA GLU A 20 -11.82 19.18 2.56
C GLU A 20 -12.78 18.68 1.49
N THR A 21 -13.93 19.34 1.36
CA THR A 21 -15.00 19.09 0.40
C THR A 21 -15.36 20.40 -0.30
N TYR A 22 -16.17 20.35 -1.36
CA TYR A 22 -16.60 21.55 -2.09
C TYR A 22 -17.35 22.58 -1.22
N THR A 23 -17.97 22.14 -0.11
CA THR A 23 -18.80 22.99 0.75
C THR A 23 -18.19 23.25 2.13
N GLY A 24 -16.92 22.88 2.36
CA GLY A 24 -16.25 23.00 3.66
C GLY A 24 -15.56 21.71 4.06
N PHE A 25 -15.74 21.26 5.30
CA PHE A 25 -15.10 20.05 5.82
C PHE A 25 -16.13 19.02 6.28
N ASP A 26 -15.84 17.74 6.08
CA ASP A 26 -16.65 16.65 6.62
C ASP A 26 -15.76 15.48 7.06
N ARG A 27 -16.36 14.50 7.74
CA ARG A 27 -15.70 13.24 8.07
C ARG A 27 -15.39 12.48 6.78
N PRO A 28 -14.23 11.81 6.69
CA PRO A 28 -13.81 11.12 5.48
C PRO A 28 -14.80 10.01 5.06
N CYS A 29 -15.42 9.31 6.01
CA CYS A 29 -16.45 8.31 5.69
C CYS A 29 -17.76 8.91 5.17
N ARG A 30 -18.11 10.15 5.52
CA ARG A 30 -19.32 10.82 5.00
C ARG A 30 -19.06 11.44 3.62
N ALA A 31 -17.85 11.92 3.39
CA ALA A 31 -17.46 12.50 2.12
C ALA A 31 -17.06 11.45 1.06
N GLY A 32 -16.49 10.32 1.48
CA GLY A 32 -15.96 9.28 0.58
C GLY A 32 -16.89 8.09 0.33
N LEU A 33 -18.02 7.99 1.06
CA LEU A 33 -19.04 6.96 0.86
C LEU A 33 -20.41 7.59 0.70
N ARG A 34 -21.22 7.00 -0.17
CA ARG A 34 -22.58 7.44 -0.44
C ARG A 34 -23.50 6.23 -0.51
N PHE A 35 -24.70 6.36 0.05
CA PHE A 35 -25.76 5.36 -0.09
C PHE A 35 -26.94 6.00 -0.80
N THR A 36 -27.36 5.42 -1.93
CA THR A 36 -28.48 5.95 -2.72
C THR A 36 -29.23 4.80 -3.38
N SER A 37 -30.56 4.81 -3.27
CA SER A 37 -31.44 3.81 -3.89
C SER A 37 -31.08 2.35 -3.56
N GLY A 38 -30.66 2.08 -2.32
CA GLY A 38 -30.29 0.72 -1.89
C GLY A 38 -28.84 0.31 -2.21
N GLU A 39 -28.11 1.13 -2.98
CA GLU A 39 -26.75 0.83 -3.41
C GLU A 39 -25.71 1.70 -2.68
N ILE A 40 -24.54 1.12 -2.41
CA ILE A 40 -23.42 1.81 -1.78
C ILE A 40 -22.40 2.20 -2.85
N TYR A 41 -21.82 3.38 -2.71
CA TYR A 41 -20.83 3.94 -3.62
C TYR A 41 -19.61 4.39 -2.83
N ARG A 42 -18.44 4.22 -3.45
CA ARG A 42 -17.16 4.76 -3.01
C ARG A 42 -16.74 5.87 -3.96
N LEU A 43 -16.23 6.97 -3.43
CA LEU A 43 -15.60 7.99 -4.26
C LEU A 43 -14.21 7.52 -4.70
N ILE A 44 -14.06 7.28 -5.99
CA ILE A 44 -12.84 6.79 -6.63
C ILE A 44 -12.19 7.95 -7.37
N TYR A 45 -10.90 8.14 -7.14
CA TYR A 45 -10.11 9.17 -7.80
C TYR A 45 -9.65 8.72 -9.19
N ASP A 46 -9.03 7.55 -9.28
CA ASP A 46 -8.47 7.01 -10.52
C ASP A 46 -8.36 5.47 -10.45
N VAL A 47 -8.28 4.82 -11.61
CA VAL A 47 -8.07 3.38 -11.76
C VAL A 47 -6.93 3.17 -12.74
N VAL A 48 -5.82 2.60 -12.27
CA VAL A 48 -4.56 2.59 -13.01
C VAL A 48 -3.83 1.27 -12.85
N LEU A 49 -3.24 0.77 -13.94
CA LEU A 49 -2.17 -0.24 -13.84
C LEU A 49 -0.91 0.42 -13.28
N SER A 50 -0.66 0.23 -11.99
CA SER A 50 0.36 0.96 -11.25
C SER A 50 1.77 0.39 -11.40
N ARG A 51 2.76 1.26 -11.18
CA ARG A 51 4.19 0.95 -11.09
C ARG A 51 4.75 1.52 -9.79
N PRO A 52 5.64 0.78 -9.10
CA PRO A 52 6.25 -0.51 -9.49
C PRO A 52 5.46 -1.75 -9.03
N GLU A 53 4.20 -1.59 -8.59
CA GLU A 53 3.41 -2.66 -7.99
C GLU A 53 2.95 -3.74 -9.00
N ASP A 54 2.79 -3.31 -10.25
CA ASP A 54 2.35 -4.10 -11.40
C ASP A 54 0.94 -4.71 -11.32
N TYR A 55 0.06 -4.10 -10.53
CA TYR A 55 -1.34 -4.50 -10.37
C TYR A 55 -2.34 -3.38 -10.69
N LEU A 56 -3.62 -3.70 -10.79
CA LEU A 56 -4.68 -2.71 -10.94
C LEU A 56 -4.92 -2.00 -9.61
N SER A 57 -4.55 -0.73 -9.52
CA SER A 57 -4.82 0.10 -8.36
C SER A 57 -6.10 0.88 -8.54
N ILE A 58 -7.02 0.70 -7.60
CA ILE A 58 -8.22 1.51 -7.41
C ILE A 58 -7.87 2.60 -6.38
N TYR A 59 -7.53 3.80 -6.85
CA TYR A 59 -7.18 4.94 -5.98
C TYR A 59 -8.44 5.58 -5.43
N GLN A 60 -8.60 5.55 -4.11
CA GLN A 60 -9.83 5.97 -3.44
C GLN A 60 -9.67 7.34 -2.77
N SER A 61 -10.71 8.17 -2.81
CA SER A 61 -10.68 9.52 -2.23
C SER A 61 -11.17 9.56 -0.78
N GLY A 62 -10.55 10.37 0.08
CA GLY A 62 -10.87 10.42 1.51
C GLY A 62 -10.16 9.35 2.35
N CYS A 63 -9.57 9.76 3.47
CA CYS A 63 -8.78 8.91 4.35
C CYS A 63 -9.09 9.17 5.82
N ASN A 64 -9.05 8.12 6.63
CA ASN A 64 -9.18 8.16 8.09
C ASN A 64 -7.87 8.59 8.82
N HIS A 65 -6.86 9.05 8.09
CA HIS A 65 -5.65 9.69 8.63
C HIS A 65 -5.43 11.07 8.00
N ASN A 66 -4.75 11.94 8.74
CA ASN A 66 -4.32 13.27 8.29
C ASN A 66 -2.78 13.37 8.23
N CYS A 67 -2.15 12.38 7.57
CA CYS A 67 -0.69 12.26 7.54
C CYS A 67 0.00 13.51 6.99
N LEU A 68 0.97 14.08 7.72
CA LEU A 68 1.73 15.25 7.27
C LEU A 68 2.52 14.99 5.96
N LYS A 69 2.94 13.74 5.74
CA LYS A 69 3.66 13.27 4.55
C LYS A 69 2.75 12.98 3.35
N CYS A 70 1.43 12.83 3.52
CA CYS A 70 0.52 12.16 2.57
C CYS A 70 0.84 12.44 1.08
N HIS A 71 1.21 11.42 0.30
CA HIS A 71 1.52 11.57 -1.14
C HIS A 71 0.28 11.70 -2.03
N SER A 72 -0.86 11.31 -1.48
CA SER A 72 -2.16 11.36 -2.13
C SER A 72 -3.02 12.49 -1.59
N TRP A 73 -2.42 13.49 -0.95
CA TRP A 73 -3.15 14.52 -0.18
C TRP A 73 -4.23 15.22 -1.02
N TYR A 74 -3.97 15.44 -2.30
CA TYR A 74 -4.84 16.16 -3.22
C TYR A 74 -6.14 15.42 -3.59
N PHE A 75 -6.28 14.13 -3.25
CA PHE A 75 -7.54 13.39 -3.32
C PHE A 75 -7.94 12.70 -2.01
N ALA A 76 -6.96 12.37 -1.15
CA ALA A 76 -7.19 11.72 0.13
C ALA A 76 -7.59 12.70 1.24
N GLN A 77 -7.10 13.95 1.17
CA GLN A 77 -7.40 15.03 2.12
C GLN A 77 -8.31 16.08 1.50
N ARG A 78 -8.32 16.20 0.18
CA ARG A 78 -9.23 17.03 -0.61
C ARG A 78 -10.10 16.13 -1.48
N ILE A 79 -11.35 15.94 -1.10
CA ILE A 79 -12.25 14.96 -1.71
C ILE A 79 -12.52 15.33 -3.17
N ASN A 80 -12.22 14.41 -4.10
CA ASN A 80 -12.51 14.53 -5.53
C ASN A 80 -12.55 13.14 -6.19
N GLY A 81 -13.01 13.07 -7.44
CA GLY A 81 -13.17 11.82 -8.19
C GLY A 81 -14.62 11.61 -8.64
N TYR A 82 -14.97 10.35 -8.89
CA TYR A 82 -16.29 9.92 -9.35
C TYR A 82 -16.86 8.83 -8.43
N TRP A 83 -18.19 8.75 -8.35
CA TRP A 83 -18.86 7.74 -7.53
C TRP A 83 -18.91 6.41 -8.30
N ALA A 84 -18.32 5.37 -7.72
CA ALA A 84 -18.36 4.02 -8.26
C ALA A 84 -19.10 3.07 -7.32
N SER A 85 -19.99 2.26 -7.87
CA SER A 85 -20.62 1.13 -7.20
C SER A 85 -19.68 -0.09 -7.20
N PRO A 86 -19.96 -1.13 -6.38
CA PRO A 86 -19.27 -2.41 -6.47
C PRO A 86 -19.29 -3.04 -7.87
N ARG A 87 -20.34 -2.79 -8.67
CA ARG A 87 -20.45 -3.29 -10.05
C ARG A 87 -19.52 -2.54 -11.01
N ASP A 88 -19.42 -1.22 -10.86
CA ASP A 88 -18.50 -0.42 -11.68
C ASP A 88 -17.04 -0.86 -11.44
N ILE A 89 -16.67 -1.17 -10.19
CA ILE A 89 -15.35 -1.73 -9.88
C ILE A 89 -15.15 -3.10 -10.50
N LEU A 90 -16.15 -3.98 -10.44
CA LEU A 90 -16.07 -5.29 -11.09
C LEU A 90 -15.81 -5.13 -12.60
N GLU A 91 -16.46 -4.18 -13.27
CA GLU A 91 -16.23 -3.93 -14.71
C GLU A 91 -14.78 -3.53 -14.99
N GLU A 92 -14.17 -2.69 -14.15
CA GLU A 92 -12.74 -2.36 -14.25
C GLU A 92 -11.85 -3.60 -14.05
N VAL A 93 -12.18 -4.45 -13.08
CA VAL A 93 -11.45 -5.69 -12.82
C VAL A 93 -11.54 -6.64 -14.02
N LEU A 94 -12.72 -6.80 -14.62
CA LEU A 94 -12.90 -7.64 -15.80
C LEU A 94 -12.16 -7.09 -17.03
N ARG A 95 -12.17 -5.77 -17.23
CA ARG A 95 -11.34 -5.11 -18.27
C ARG A 95 -9.86 -5.39 -18.04
N TYR A 96 -9.39 -5.20 -16.81
CA TYR A 96 -7.98 -5.43 -16.45
C TYR A 96 -7.56 -6.89 -16.60
N ARG A 97 -8.42 -7.82 -16.17
CA ARG A 97 -8.20 -9.28 -16.32
C ARG A 97 -7.89 -9.65 -17.77
N GLY A 98 -8.52 -8.98 -18.75
CA GLY A 98 -8.28 -9.19 -20.18
C GLY A 98 -6.87 -8.78 -20.67
N ILE A 99 -6.11 -8.00 -19.88
CA ILE A 99 -4.76 -7.56 -20.21
C ILE A 99 -3.68 -8.10 -19.26
N VAL A 100 -4.04 -9.00 -18.32
CA VAL A 100 -3.07 -9.62 -17.39
C VAL A 100 -2.02 -10.40 -18.19
N THR A 101 -0.74 -10.15 -17.89
CA THR A 101 0.41 -10.80 -18.54
C THR A 101 1.20 -11.72 -17.62
N VAL A 102 0.94 -11.66 -16.31
CA VAL A 102 1.57 -12.51 -15.30
C VAL A 102 0.50 -13.01 -14.32
N TRP A 103 0.42 -14.33 -14.18
CA TRP A 103 -0.46 -14.99 -13.22
C TRP A 103 0.39 -15.47 -12.04
N GLU A 104 0.32 -14.74 -10.94
CA GLU A 104 0.98 -15.08 -9.68
C GLU A 104 0.10 -16.05 -8.87
N PRO A 105 0.71 -16.99 -8.12
CA PRO A 105 -0.02 -17.73 -7.10
C PRO A 105 -0.36 -16.80 -5.90
N ARG A 106 -1.31 -17.22 -5.04
CA ARG A 106 -1.82 -16.37 -3.95
C ARG A 106 -0.70 -15.88 -3.04
N GLU A 107 0.26 -16.73 -2.69
CA GLU A 107 1.39 -16.42 -1.81
C GLU A 107 2.31 -15.29 -2.34
N ARG A 108 2.21 -14.96 -3.62
CA ARG A 108 2.93 -13.85 -4.25
C ARG A 108 2.04 -12.65 -4.53
N ALA A 109 0.80 -12.60 -4.04
CA ALA A 109 -0.15 -11.52 -4.32
C ALA A 109 0.13 -10.19 -3.56
N THR A 110 1.40 -9.82 -3.35
CA THR A 110 1.80 -8.60 -2.63
C THR A 110 2.70 -7.69 -3.49
N MET A 111 2.92 -6.43 -3.09
CA MET A 111 3.89 -5.57 -3.80
C MET A 111 5.32 -6.02 -3.56
N TRP A 112 5.66 -6.53 -2.38
CA TRP A 112 7.02 -6.99 -2.05
C TRP A 112 7.58 -7.96 -3.09
N HIS A 113 6.72 -8.75 -3.74
CA HIS A 113 7.08 -9.68 -4.81
C HIS A 113 7.16 -9.07 -6.23
N ALA A 114 6.63 -7.85 -6.45
CA ALA A 114 6.57 -7.21 -7.77
C ALA A 114 7.97 -7.00 -8.37
N SER A 115 8.90 -6.50 -7.55
CA SER A 115 10.28 -6.21 -7.97
C SER A 115 11.14 -7.43 -8.30
N ASP A 116 10.63 -8.64 -8.03
CA ASP A 116 11.25 -9.88 -8.49
C ASP A 116 11.15 -10.04 -10.02
N LEU A 117 10.14 -9.43 -10.63
CA LEU A 117 9.77 -9.66 -12.03
C LEU A 117 10.41 -8.64 -12.98
N CYS A 118 10.35 -7.36 -12.63
CA CYS A 118 10.71 -6.26 -13.51
C CYS A 118 11.49 -5.16 -12.76
N ALA A 119 12.34 -4.45 -13.48
CA ALA A 119 13.00 -3.21 -13.03
C ALA A 119 12.53 -2.00 -13.85
N HIS A 120 11.36 -2.13 -14.51
CA HIS A 120 10.58 -1.07 -15.14
C HIS A 120 11.27 -0.19 -16.20
N CYS A 121 12.48 -0.55 -16.66
CA CYS A 121 13.25 0.27 -17.60
C CYS A 121 12.72 0.32 -19.04
N GLY A 122 11.82 -0.60 -19.44
CA GLY A 122 11.26 -0.67 -20.79
C GLY A 122 12.21 -1.08 -21.93
N LEU A 123 13.52 -1.23 -21.66
CA LEU A 123 14.53 -1.47 -22.70
C LEU A 123 14.31 -2.77 -23.50
N CYS A 124 13.68 -3.79 -22.90
CA CYS A 124 13.38 -5.03 -23.61
C CYS A 124 12.34 -4.84 -24.71
N VAL A 125 11.38 -3.92 -24.51
CA VAL A 125 10.36 -3.56 -25.50
C VAL A 125 10.89 -2.51 -26.46
N ALA A 126 11.42 -1.40 -25.95
CA ALA A 126 11.81 -0.26 -26.77
C ALA A 126 13.15 -0.44 -27.50
N GLY A 127 14.05 -1.28 -26.97
CA GLY A 127 15.42 -1.43 -27.47
C GLY A 127 15.86 -2.87 -27.72
N GLY A 128 14.96 -3.85 -27.61
CA GLY A 128 15.25 -5.27 -27.85
C GLY A 128 16.31 -5.89 -26.93
N ARG A 129 16.66 -5.24 -25.82
CA ARG A 129 17.71 -5.69 -24.89
C ARG A 129 17.29 -5.51 -23.43
N ARG A 130 17.77 -6.36 -22.54
CA ARG A 130 17.49 -6.21 -21.10
C ARG A 130 18.26 -5.03 -20.52
N GLY A 131 17.62 -4.29 -19.62
CA GLY A 131 18.29 -3.24 -18.86
C GLY A 131 19.28 -3.80 -17.84
N LEU A 132 20.19 -2.96 -17.39
CA LEU A 132 21.30 -3.33 -16.50
C LEU A 132 20.85 -4.05 -15.23
N PHE A 133 19.74 -3.62 -14.62
CA PHE A 133 19.22 -4.18 -13.37
C PHE A 133 18.00 -5.08 -13.56
N CYS A 134 17.73 -5.53 -14.79
CA CYS A 134 16.59 -6.39 -15.12
C CYS A 134 16.75 -7.76 -14.43
N PRO A 135 15.72 -8.26 -13.71
CA PRO A 135 15.75 -9.59 -13.09
C PRO A 135 15.81 -10.77 -14.08
N GLY A 136 15.55 -10.52 -15.37
CA GLY A 136 15.57 -11.57 -16.38
C GLY A 136 14.38 -12.53 -16.34
N ARG A 137 13.35 -12.27 -15.53
CA ARG A 137 12.22 -13.19 -15.30
C ARG A 137 11.15 -13.18 -16.39
N LEU A 138 10.96 -12.05 -17.06
CA LEU A 138 9.87 -11.86 -18.02
C LEU A 138 10.38 -11.77 -19.46
N LYS A 139 9.50 -12.14 -20.41
CA LYS A 139 9.69 -11.86 -21.84
C LYS A 139 9.17 -10.46 -22.19
N SER A 140 9.63 -9.90 -23.30
CA SER A 140 9.21 -8.58 -23.79
C SER A 140 7.71 -8.45 -23.98
N GLU A 141 7.05 -9.52 -24.44
CA GLU A 141 5.61 -9.54 -24.74
C GLU A 141 4.75 -9.46 -23.48
N GLN A 142 5.33 -9.72 -22.30
CA GLN A 142 4.64 -9.60 -21.02
C GLN A 142 4.70 -8.17 -20.46
N ILE A 143 5.44 -7.26 -21.09
CA ILE A 143 5.65 -5.90 -20.60
C ILE A 143 4.71 -4.94 -21.33
N LEU A 144 3.90 -4.22 -20.54
CA LEU A 144 2.93 -3.22 -21.01
C LEU A 144 3.37 -1.82 -20.61
N LEU A 145 3.02 -0.84 -21.46
CA LEU A 145 3.10 0.57 -21.12
C LEU A 145 1.83 1.00 -20.39
N SER A 146 1.96 1.55 -19.18
CA SER A 146 0.90 2.27 -18.49
C SER A 146 1.25 3.76 -18.39
N ARG A 147 0.33 4.57 -17.86
CA ARG A 147 0.57 6.00 -17.55
C ARG A 147 1.74 6.22 -16.59
N GLN A 148 2.14 5.19 -15.83
CA GLN A 148 3.23 5.24 -14.86
C GLN A 148 4.52 4.55 -15.34
N GLY A 149 4.53 3.99 -16.56
CA GLY A 149 5.73 3.40 -17.18
C GLY A 149 5.57 1.93 -17.57
N TRP A 150 6.71 1.29 -17.85
CA TRP A 150 6.77 -0.08 -18.36
C TRP A 150 6.77 -1.12 -17.24
N GLY A 151 6.00 -2.19 -17.39
CA GLY A 151 5.99 -3.32 -16.46
C GLY A 151 4.95 -4.38 -16.84
N PRO A 152 4.94 -5.56 -16.21
CA PRO A 152 3.88 -6.55 -16.39
C PRO A 152 2.50 -6.08 -15.89
N ALA A 153 1.47 -6.87 -16.13
CA ALA A 153 0.19 -6.78 -15.42
C ALA A 153 -0.03 -8.09 -14.68
N ARG A 154 -0.02 -8.04 -13.35
CA ARG A 154 -0.22 -9.19 -12.46
C ARG A 154 -1.71 -9.39 -12.19
N ASN A 155 -2.17 -10.61 -11.95
CA ASN A 155 -3.57 -10.92 -11.62
C ASN A 155 -4.01 -10.46 -10.22
N ILE A 156 -3.78 -9.18 -9.90
CA ILE A 156 -4.06 -8.58 -8.60
C ILE A 156 -4.84 -7.27 -8.83
N VAL A 157 -5.85 -7.03 -8.00
CA VAL A 157 -6.52 -5.73 -7.86
C VAL A 157 -6.28 -5.21 -6.44
N SER A 158 -5.70 -4.01 -6.34
CA SER A 158 -5.40 -3.32 -5.08
C SER A 158 -6.34 -2.14 -4.85
N PHE A 159 -6.85 -2.01 -3.63
CA PHE A 159 -7.57 -0.82 -3.19
C PHE A 159 -6.62 0.05 -2.36
N THR A 160 -6.30 1.27 -2.85
CA THR A 160 -5.23 2.13 -2.32
C THR A 160 -5.65 3.62 -2.31
N GLY A 161 -4.71 4.52 -1.99
CA GLY A 161 -4.89 5.97 -1.96
C GLY A 161 -5.38 6.47 -0.60
N GLY A 162 -6.69 6.59 -0.46
CA GLY A 162 -7.36 6.88 0.81
C GLY A 162 -7.86 5.61 1.48
N ASP A 163 -8.01 5.66 2.81
CA ASP A 163 -8.39 4.49 3.62
C ASP A 163 -9.71 4.75 4.36
N LEU A 164 -10.70 3.90 4.06
CA LEU A 164 -11.99 3.88 4.74
C LEU A 164 -12.40 2.44 5.13
N TYR A 165 -11.46 1.54 5.37
CA TYR A 165 -11.79 0.15 5.78
C TYR A 165 -12.50 0.08 7.14
N CYS A 166 -12.52 1.20 7.88
CA CYS A 166 -13.40 1.40 9.04
C CYS A 166 -14.91 1.36 8.69
N GLN A 167 -15.26 1.32 7.41
CA GLN A 167 -16.61 1.10 6.88
C GLN A 167 -16.56 -0.03 5.84
N PRO A 168 -16.61 -1.31 6.28
CA PRO A 168 -16.30 -2.44 5.41
C PRO A 168 -17.33 -2.70 4.30
N SER A 169 -18.55 -2.18 4.41
CA SER A 169 -19.70 -2.59 3.58
C SER A 169 -19.53 -2.43 2.07
N PHE A 170 -18.79 -1.42 1.60
CA PHE A 170 -18.51 -1.26 0.17
C PHE A 170 -17.53 -2.34 -0.31
N TYR A 171 -16.49 -2.59 0.47
CA TYR A 171 -15.43 -3.53 0.16
C TYR A 171 -15.95 -4.97 0.20
N THR A 172 -16.72 -5.36 1.21
CA THR A 172 -17.25 -6.73 1.31
C THR A 172 -18.15 -7.09 0.13
N LYS A 173 -19.02 -6.16 -0.29
CA LYS A 173 -19.82 -6.33 -1.51
C LYS A 173 -18.94 -6.45 -2.74
N THR A 174 -17.97 -5.55 -2.91
CA THR A 174 -17.09 -5.54 -4.08
C THR A 174 -16.25 -6.80 -4.17
N PHE A 175 -15.66 -7.24 -3.06
CA PHE A 175 -14.79 -8.41 -3.02
C PHE A 175 -15.58 -9.68 -3.33
N GLY A 176 -16.77 -9.84 -2.74
CA GLY A 176 -17.65 -10.97 -3.06
C GLY A 176 -18.12 -10.99 -4.53
N LEU A 177 -18.31 -9.83 -5.17
CA LEU A 177 -18.59 -9.77 -6.60
C LEU A 177 -17.36 -10.21 -7.42
N VAL A 178 -16.18 -9.68 -7.12
CA VAL A 178 -14.93 -10.02 -7.82
C VAL A 178 -14.62 -11.51 -7.70
N LYS A 179 -14.71 -12.08 -6.49
CA LYS A 179 -14.45 -13.51 -6.27
C LYS A 179 -15.42 -14.44 -6.98
N ARG A 180 -16.66 -13.99 -7.23
CA ARG A 180 -17.64 -14.79 -7.97
C ARG A 180 -17.38 -14.75 -9.48
N GLU A 181 -17.06 -13.59 -10.04
CA GLU A 181 -17.00 -13.37 -11.49
C GLU A 181 -15.57 -13.46 -12.08
N ALA A 182 -14.55 -13.27 -11.24
CA ALA A 182 -13.12 -13.33 -11.58
C ALA A 182 -12.32 -14.03 -10.45
N PRO A 183 -12.59 -15.31 -10.17
CA PRO A 183 -11.99 -16.05 -9.03
C PRO A 183 -10.47 -16.22 -9.13
N ASP A 184 -9.90 -16.02 -10.31
CA ASP A 184 -8.48 -16.05 -10.64
C ASP A 184 -7.75 -14.72 -10.38
N MET A 185 -8.48 -13.67 -9.99
CA MET A 185 -7.94 -12.39 -9.53
C MET A 185 -7.77 -12.38 -8.01
N TRP A 186 -6.60 -11.91 -7.57
CA TRP A 186 -6.31 -11.68 -6.16
C TRP A 186 -6.72 -10.27 -5.74
N ILE A 187 -7.34 -10.18 -4.57
CA ILE A 187 -7.77 -8.93 -3.95
C ILE A 187 -6.73 -8.54 -2.91
N HIS A 188 -6.14 -7.37 -3.11
CA HIS A 188 -5.14 -6.77 -2.25
C HIS A 188 -5.68 -5.44 -1.69
N ILE A 189 -5.24 -5.07 -0.48
CA ILE A 189 -5.48 -3.72 0.05
C ILE A 189 -4.18 -3.10 0.50
N GLU A 190 -4.01 -1.81 0.18
CA GLU A 190 -3.01 -0.96 0.80
C GLU A 190 -3.70 -0.12 1.86
N THR A 191 -3.25 -0.28 3.10
CA THR A 191 -3.97 0.28 4.25
C THR A 191 -3.00 0.85 5.28
N ASN A 192 -3.48 1.88 5.96
CA ASN A 192 -2.82 2.38 7.16
C ASN A 192 -3.18 1.58 8.42
N GLY A 193 -4.07 0.59 8.32
CA GLY A 193 -4.45 -0.33 9.39
C GLY A 193 -5.46 0.21 10.39
N TYR A 194 -5.70 1.52 10.46
CA TYR A 194 -6.52 2.11 11.53
C TYR A 194 -7.96 1.61 11.52
N GLY A 195 -8.50 1.32 10.34
CA GLY A 195 -9.85 0.77 10.15
C GLY A 195 -9.99 -0.73 10.35
N LEU A 196 -8.88 -1.47 10.45
CA LEU A 196 -8.86 -2.94 10.50
C LEU A 196 -9.04 -3.46 11.93
N THR A 197 -10.13 -3.10 12.58
CA THR A 197 -10.51 -3.80 13.82
C THR A 197 -10.71 -5.30 13.55
N PRO A 198 -10.62 -6.18 14.57
CA PRO A 198 -10.83 -7.62 14.37
C PRO A 198 -12.10 -7.95 13.60
N LYS A 199 -13.21 -7.28 13.93
CA LYS A 199 -14.48 -7.51 13.23
C LYS A 199 -14.45 -7.03 11.77
N ASN A 200 -13.84 -5.89 11.50
CA ASN A 200 -13.76 -5.39 10.12
C ASN A 200 -12.84 -6.27 9.28
N LEU A 201 -11.70 -6.70 9.82
CA LEU A 201 -10.77 -7.59 9.13
C LEU A 201 -11.40 -8.97 8.87
N GLU A 202 -12.14 -9.54 9.82
CA GLU A 202 -12.92 -10.76 9.63
C GLU A 202 -13.90 -10.62 8.45
N LEU A 203 -14.69 -9.55 8.43
CA LEU A 203 -15.64 -9.29 7.33
C LEU A 203 -14.95 -9.16 5.97
N LEU A 204 -13.79 -8.51 5.90
CA LEU A 204 -13.03 -8.37 4.65
C LEU A 204 -12.42 -9.70 4.21
N TYR A 205 -11.89 -10.49 5.16
CA TYR A 205 -11.34 -11.82 4.89
C TYR A 205 -12.43 -12.77 4.38
N GLU A 206 -13.58 -12.84 5.05
CA GLU A 206 -14.74 -13.65 4.63
C GLU A 206 -15.26 -13.26 3.24
N ALA A 207 -15.17 -11.97 2.89
CA ALA A 207 -15.55 -11.47 1.57
C ALA A 207 -14.52 -11.79 0.47
N GLY A 208 -13.36 -12.34 0.82
CA GLY A 208 -12.35 -12.80 -0.12
C GLY A 208 -11.12 -11.91 -0.27
N LEU A 209 -10.78 -11.10 0.74
CA LEU A 209 -9.49 -10.40 0.78
C LEU A 209 -8.34 -11.40 0.85
N ASP A 210 -7.40 -11.34 -0.10
CA ASP A 210 -6.29 -12.31 -0.17
C ASP A 210 -5.04 -11.84 0.55
N SER A 211 -4.76 -10.53 0.47
CA SER A 211 -3.53 -9.98 1.04
C SER A 211 -3.59 -8.51 1.44
N VAL A 212 -2.66 -8.11 2.30
CA VAL A 212 -2.61 -6.77 2.91
C VAL A 212 -1.21 -6.17 2.82
N TRP A 213 -1.09 -4.96 2.29
CA TRP A 213 0.01 -4.05 2.54
C TRP A 213 -0.35 -3.20 3.76
N LEU A 214 0.39 -3.38 4.85
CA LEU A 214 0.18 -2.65 6.09
C LEU A 214 1.27 -1.59 6.31
N ASP A 215 0.89 -0.32 6.22
CA ASP A 215 1.82 0.76 6.56
C ASP A 215 1.92 0.98 8.08
N MET A 216 3.11 0.78 8.64
CA MET A 216 3.41 1.13 10.03
C MET A 216 4.33 2.36 10.08
N LYS A 217 3.71 3.54 10.23
CA LYS A 217 4.34 4.84 9.94
C LYS A 217 5.29 5.36 11.03
N ALA A 218 5.06 5.02 12.30
CA ALA A 218 5.92 5.33 13.44
C ALA A 218 5.60 4.37 14.61
N PHE A 219 6.61 3.99 15.39
CA PHE A 219 6.41 3.02 16.47
C PHE A 219 5.92 3.72 17.74
N ASP A 220 6.56 4.84 18.09
CA ASP A 220 6.18 5.67 19.21
C ASP A 220 4.80 6.33 18.98
N GLY A 221 3.91 6.19 19.96
CA GLY A 221 2.52 6.62 19.83
C GLY A 221 2.34 8.13 19.73
N ASP A 222 3.20 8.93 20.37
CA ASP A 222 3.14 10.39 20.31
C ASP A 222 3.65 10.90 18.96
N ARG A 223 4.78 10.35 18.48
CA ARG A 223 5.27 10.61 17.13
C ARG A 223 4.24 10.19 16.07
N TYR A 224 3.60 9.04 16.24
CA TYR A 224 2.56 8.59 15.32
C TYR A 224 1.35 9.54 15.31
N ARG A 225 0.86 9.96 16.47
CA ARG A 225 -0.22 10.95 16.58
C ARG A 225 0.14 12.26 15.90
N ALA A 226 1.34 12.78 16.14
CA ALA A 226 1.83 14.00 15.51
C ALA A 226 1.93 13.85 13.98
N LEU A 227 2.35 12.68 13.50
CA LEU A 227 2.53 12.41 12.08
C LEU A 227 1.21 12.14 11.34
N CYS A 228 0.28 11.40 11.94
CA CYS A 228 -0.90 10.80 11.29
C CYS A 228 -2.25 11.33 11.78
N GLY A 229 -2.30 11.96 12.96
CA GLY A 229 -3.52 12.47 13.58
C GLY A 229 -4.31 11.44 14.40
N THR A 230 -3.82 10.20 14.54
CA THR A 230 -4.52 9.09 15.19
C THR A 230 -3.58 8.27 16.08
N SER A 231 -4.13 7.33 16.85
CA SER A 231 -3.35 6.36 17.63
C SER A 231 -2.86 5.18 16.76
N ASN A 232 -1.69 4.61 17.06
CA ASN A 232 -1.21 3.37 16.45
C ASN A 232 -1.43 2.12 17.28
N ARG A 233 -2.06 2.21 18.48
CA ARG A 233 -2.14 1.11 19.46
C ARG A 233 -2.50 -0.23 18.82
N TRP A 234 -3.66 -0.32 18.17
CA TRP A 234 -4.09 -1.58 17.54
C TRP A 234 -3.44 -1.84 16.19
N ILE A 235 -2.85 -0.82 15.54
CA ILE A 235 -2.10 -1.02 14.30
C ILE A 235 -0.84 -1.84 14.57
N LEU A 236 -0.19 -1.64 15.73
CA LEU A 236 0.95 -2.45 16.15
C LEU A 236 0.57 -3.90 16.41
N ASP A 237 -0.68 -4.19 16.77
CA ASP A 237 -1.16 -5.55 17.03
C ASP A 237 -1.62 -6.27 15.75
N LEU A 238 -1.85 -5.54 14.65
CA LEU A 238 -2.35 -6.12 13.39
C LEU A 238 -1.50 -7.25 12.82
N PRO A 239 -0.15 -7.21 12.84
CA PRO A 239 0.65 -8.32 12.32
C PRO A 239 0.38 -9.64 13.06
N VAL A 240 0.06 -9.61 14.35
CA VAL A 240 -0.36 -10.81 15.11
C VAL A 240 -1.69 -11.31 14.57
N LEU A 241 -2.69 -10.43 14.48
CA LEU A 241 -4.01 -10.78 14.02
C LEU A 241 -4.02 -11.33 12.58
N LEU A 242 -3.31 -10.65 11.66
CA LEU A 242 -3.19 -11.07 10.26
C LEU A 242 -2.55 -12.47 10.16
N LYS A 243 -1.50 -12.72 10.95
CA LYS A 243 -0.83 -14.02 11.01
C LYS A 243 -1.77 -15.11 11.55
N ASP A 244 -2.45 -14.86 12.66
CA ASP A 244 -3.36 -15.82 13.29
C ASP A 244 -4.55 -16.19 12.37
N MET A 245 -4.98 -15.25 11.52
CA MET A 245 -5.99 -15.48 10.49
C MET A 245 -5.48 -16.19 9.22
N GLY A 246 -4.17 -16.45 9.11
CA GLY A 246 -3.57 -16.99 7.88
C GLY A 246 -3.69 -16.02 6.67
N MET A 247 -3.78 -14.72 6.95
CA MET A 247 -3.79 -13.68 5.93
C MET A 247 -2.37 -13.50 5.37
N LEU A 248 -2.24 -13.37 4.05
CA LEU A 248 -0.97 -12.97 3.45
C LEU A 248 -0.78 -11.47 3.67
N PHE A 249 0.35 -11.03 4.21
CA PHE A 249 0.59 -9.61 4.38
C PHE A 249 2.06 -9.25 4.28
N GLU A 250 2.29 -7.97 4.03
CA GLU A 250 3.58 -7.32 4.10
C GLU A 250 3.49 -6.07 4.97
N VAL A 251 4.59 -5.74 5.63
CA VAL A 251 4.71 -4.50 6.41
C VAL A 251 5.55 -3.51 5.65
N VAL A 252 5.06 -2.28 5.56
CA VAL A 252 5.79 -1.18 4.94
C VAL A 252 6.14 -0.15 5.99
N LEU A 253 7.44 0.10 6.07
CA LEU A 253 8.06 1.08 6.95
C LEU A 253 8.61 2.20 6.09
N LEU A 254 8.66 3.40 6.66
CA LEU A 254 9.16 4.58 5.99
C LEU A 254 10.22 5.24 6.85
N TYR A 255 11.43 5.42 6.30
CA TYR A 255 12.46 6.21 6.98
C TYR A 255 12.22 7.69 6.66
N ILE A 256 11.92 8.50 7.69
CA ILE A 256 11.74 9.94 7.57
C ILE A 256 12.79 10.63 8.46
N PRO A 257 13.77 11.34 7.89
CA PRO A 257 14.75 12.08 8.68
C PRO A 257 14.05 12.98 9.71
N THR A 258 14.61 13.07 10.91
CA THR A 258 14.11 13.82 12.08
C THR A 258 12.81 13.35 12.73
N LEU A 259 12.10 12.36 12.15
CA LEU A 259 10.79 11.92 12.65
C LEU A 259 10.74 10.41 12.89
N VAL A 260 11.14 9.63 11.90
CA VAL A 260 11.09 8.17 11.89
C VAL A 260 12.45 7.66 11.43
N GLU A 261 13.37 7.59 12.39
CA GLU A 261 14.77 7.21 12.16
C GLU A 261 15.07 5.84 12.78
N VAL A 262 16.36 5.51 12.90
CA VAL A 262 16.85 4.22 13.39
C VAL A 262 16.24 3.79 14.72
N ASP A 263 15.92 4.72 15.63
CA ASP A 263 15.32 4.42 16.93
C ASP A 263 13.91 3.82 16.81
N GLN A 264 13.14 4.25 15.80
CA GLN A 264 11.82 3.71 15.50
C GLN A 264 11.94 2.41 14.72
N ILE A 265 12.86 2.35 13.76
CA ILE A 265 13.10 1.17 12.93
C ILE A 265 13.57 -0.02 13.78
N GLU A 266 14.44 0.19 14.76
CA GLU A 266 14.87 -0.85 15.68
C GLU A 266 13.70 -1.44 16.48
N LYS A 267 12.81 -0.58 17.00
CA LYS A 267 11.60 -1.03 17.71
C LYS A 267 10.67 -1.84 16.81
N PHE A 268 10.50 -1.44 15.55
CA PHE A 268 9.75 -2.24 14.57
C PHE A 268 10.42 -3.60 14.32
N ALA A 269 11.75 -3.63 14.12
CA ALA A 269 12.49 -4.86 13.91
C ALA A 269 12.31 -5.83 15.09
N GLU A 270 12.39 -5.33 16.32
CA GLU A 270 12.16 -6.11 17.54
C GLU A 270 10.75 -6.63 17.66
N HIS A 271 9.77 -5.77 17.44
CA HIS A 271 8.36 -6.12 17.54
C HIS A 271 7.99 -7.20 16.51
N LEU A 272 8.30 -6.95 15.23
CA LEU A 272 7.95 -7.88 14.14
C LEU A 272 8.68 -9.21 14.28
N SER A 273 9.97 -9.22 14.69
CA SER A 273 10.74 -10.46 14.83
C SER A 273 10.25 -11.36 15.97
N ARG A 274 9.60 -10.81 17.00
CA ARG A 274 8.92 -11.59 18.05
C ARG A 274 7.66 -12.27 17.54
N ILE A 275 7.00 -11.68 16.53
CA ILE A 275 5.78 -12.23 15.92
C ILE A 275 6.17 -13.30 14.89
N ASP A 276 7.01 -12.93 13.92
CA ASP A 276 7.55 -13.83 12.91
C ASP A 276 8.73 -13.18 12.16
N ARG A 277 9.87 -13.87 12.14
CA ARG A 277 11.06 -13.39 11.42
C ARG A 277 10.90 -13.44 9.89
N SER A 278 9.90 -14.16 9.38
CA SER A 278 9.63 -14.30 7.94
C SER A 278 8.70 -13.23 7.38
N ILE A 279 8.12 -12.34 8.21
CA ILE A 279 7.27 -11.24 7.72
C ILE A 279 8.01 -10.43 6.66
N PRO A 280 7.47 -10.30 5.44
CA PRO A 280 8.03 -9.42 4.42
C PRO A 280 7.97 -7.97 4.87
N VAL A 281 9.10 -7.28 4.86
CA VAL A 281 9.20 -5.86 5.18
C VAL A 281 9.78 -5.09 4.01
N MET A 282 9.08 -4.05 3.58
CA MET A 282 9.59 -3.03 2.65
C MET A 282 9.98 -1.78 3.45
N LEU A 283 11.26 -1.41 3.42
CA LEU A 283 11.73 -0.12 3.93
C LEU A 283 11.78 0.89 2.80
N LEU A 284 10.88 1.87 2.83
CA LEU A 284 10.81 2.93 1.84
C LEU A 284 11.62 4.16 2.28
N ALA A 285 12.28 4.79 1.32
CA ALA A 285 12.84 6.12 1.52
C ALA A 285 11.76 7.20 1.41
N PHE A 286 11.77 8.14 2.36
CA PHE A 286 10.94 9.33 2.32
C PHE A 286 11.37 10.28 1.19
N PHE A 287 10.39 10.81 0.45
CA PHE A 287 10.57 11.97 -0.39
C PHE A 287 9.67 13.13 0.08
N PRO A 288 10.17 14.38 0.09
CA PRO A 288 9.43 15.53 0.61
C PRO A 288 8.19 15.87 -0.22
N GLU A 289 7.03 15.95 0.43
CA GLU A 289 5.74 16.25 -0.18
C GLU A 289 4.78 16.82 0.87
N TYR A 290 3.70 17.48 0.43
CA TYR A 290 2.63 17.99 1.27
C TYR A 290 3.12 18.87 2.44
N ARG A 291 2.82 18.51 3.70
CA ARG A 291 3.17 19.32 4.88
C ARG A 291 4.61 19.08 5.34
N LEU A 292 5.28 18.06 4.80
CA LEU A 292 6.69 17.74 5.07
C LEU A 292 7.61 18.06 3.89
N SER A 293 7.16 18.86 2.93
CA SER A 293 7.94 19.28 1.75
C SER A 293 9.23 20.05 2.10
N HIS A 294 9.35 20.57 3.31
CA HIS A 294 10.51 21.29 3.83
C HIS A 294 11.61 20.36 4.37
N LEU A 295 11.34 19.07 4.57
CA LEU A 295 12.34 18.10 5.03
C LEU A 295 13.23 17.62 3.88
N ARG A 296 14.37 17.00 4.21
CA ARG A 296 15.25 16.35 3.22
C ARG A 296 14.88 14.89 2.99
N THR A 297 15.34 14.32 1.87
CA THR A 297 15.35 12.87 1.67
C THR A 297 16.39 12.19 2.59
N PRO A 298 16.22 10.89 2.90
CA PRO A 298 17.26 10.09 3.54
C PRO A 298 18.54 10.02 2.68
N THR A 299 19.69 9.84 3.32
CA THR A 299 20.94 9.48 2.65
C THR A 299 21.02 7.97 2.41
N THR A 300 21.90 7.53 1.51
CA THR A 300 22.16 6.10 1.31
C THR A 300 22.65 5.41 2.57
N GLU A 301 23.48 6.08 3.37
CA GLU A 301 24.00 5.56 4.63
C GLU A 301 22.90 5.34 5.67
N GLU A 302 21.98 6.29 5.80
CA GLU A 302 20.81 6.16 6.69
C GLU A 302 19.94 4.97 6.29
N MET A 303 19.66 4.82 5.00
CA MET A 303 18.87 3.71 4.47
C MET A 303 19.56 2.37 4.66
N LEU A 304 20.88 2.27 4.44
CA LEU A 304 21.67 1.06 4.65
C LEU A 304 21.74 0.68 6.14
N THR A 305 21.86 1.66 7.02
CA THR A 305 21.86 1.44 8.47
C THR A 305 20.52 0.88 8.92
N ALA A 306 19.42 1.53 8.53
CA ALA A 306 18.06 1.06 8.85
C ALA A 306 17.75 -0.33 8.26
N TYR A 307 18.18 -0.59 7.02
CA TYR A 307 18.08 -1.92 6.40
C TYR A 307 18.85 -2.98 7.21
N SER A 308 20.07 -2.68 7.63
CA SER A 308 20.91 -3.61 8.40
C SER A 308 20.29 -3.95 9.76
N ILE A 309 19.70 -2.95 10.44
CA ILE A 309 18.94 -3.15 11.69
C ILE A 309 17.78 -4.13 11.45
N LEU A 310 16.96 -3.90 10.42
CA LEU A 310 15.85 -4.79 10.08
C LEU A 310 16.35 -6.21 9.74
N ARG A 311 17.35 -6.34 8.86
CA ARG A 311 17.88 -7.65 8.43
C ARG A 311 18.54 -8.45 9.55
N SER A 312 19.05 -7.81 10.59
CA SER A 312 19.59 -8.51 11.76
C SER A 312 18.51 -9.32 12.51
N LYS A 313 17.24 -8.88 12.44
CA LYS A 313 16.12 -9.51 13.15
C LYS A 313 15.10 -10.17 12.21
N LEU A 314 15.04 -9.79 10.95
CA LEU A 314 14.06 -10.24 9.95
C LEU A 314 14.74 -10.82 8.70
N HIS A 315 14.13 -11.86 8.14
CA HIS A 315 14.70 -12.60 7.00
C HIS A 315 14.40 -11.92 5.66
N ASN A 316 13.21 -11.32 5.53
CA ASN A 316 12.66 -10.85 4.26
C ASN A 316 12.54 -9.32 4.24
N VAL A 317 13.66 -8.60 4.08
CA VAL A 317 13.64 -7.13 4.02
C VAL A 317 14.07 -6.67 2.63
N LYS A 318 13.33 -5.72 2.05
CA LYS A 318 13.69 -5.00 0.84
C LYS A 318 13.75 -3.50 1.10
N VAL A 319 14.54 -2.78 0.32
CA VAL A 319 14.52 -1.31 0.24
C VAL A 319 13.80 -0.85 -1.02
N GLY A 320 12.93 0.14 -0.90
CA GLY A 320 12.20 0.73 -2.03
C GLY A 320 12.35 2.24 -2.10
N ASN A 321 11.76 2.86 -3.13
CA ASN A 321 12.00 4.25 -3.51
C ASN A 321 13.50 4.53 -3.76
N VAL A 322 14.20 3.58 -4.39
CA VAL A 322 15.67 3.59 -4.50
C VAL A 322 16.21 4.87 -5.13
N THR A 323 15.55 5.39 -6.16
CA THR A 323 15.96 6.61 -6.87
C THR A 323 15.88 7.88 -6.02
N VAL A 324 15.20 7.84 -4.86
CA VAL A 324 15.09 8.97 -3.93
C VAL A 324 16.42 9.22 -3.21
N PHE A 325 17.10 8.17 -2.75
CA PHE A 325 18.36 8.25 -2.02
C PHE A 325 19.57 7.86 -2.86
N CYS A 326 19.36 7.18 -3.99
CA CYS A 326 20.41 6.62 -4.83
C CYS A 326 20.19 6.97 -6.31
N LYS A 327 20.82 8.07 -6.74
CA LYS A 327 20.48 8.74 -8.03
C LYS A 327 21.35 8.35 -9.22
N THR A 328 22.49 7.70 -8.98
CA THR A 328 23.44 7.31 -10.04
C THR A 328 23.47 5.80 -10.23
N ILE A 329 23.91 5.35 -11.41
CA ILE A 329 24.09 3.92 -11.71
C ILE A 329 25.12 3.30 -10.76
N GLU A 330 26.19 4.03 -10.46
CA GLU A 330 27.27 3.61 -9.56
C GLU A 330 26.74 3.43 -8.13
N CYS A 331 25.87 4.34 -7.67
CA CYS A 331 25.22 4.20 -6.38
C CYS A 331 24.34 2.94 -6.36
N ILE A 332 23.50 2.73 -7.37
CA ILE A 332 22.58 1.57 -7.40
C ILE A 332 23.37 0.26 -7.47
N ARG A 333 24.46 0.22 -8.24
CA ARG A 333 25.40 -0.91 -8.25
C ARG A 333 25.98 -1.16 -6.86
N GLY A 334 26.55 -0.15 -6.22
CA GLY A 334 27.11 -0.29 -4.87
C GLY A 334 26.07 -0.75 -3.84
N LEU A 335 24.83 -0.27 -3.95
CA LEU A 335 23.72 -0.73 -3.13
C LEU A 335 23.44 -2.22 -3.36
N ILE A 336 23.30 -2.65 -4.61
CA ILE A 336 23.08 -4.05 -4.98
C ILE A 336 24.24 -4.94 -4.53
N ASP A 337 25.49 -4.49 -4.69
CA ASP A 337 26.68 -5.23 -4.26
C ASP A 337 26.69 -5.41 -2.74
N THR A 338 26.14 -4.46 -2.00
CA THR A 338 26.06 -4.50 -0.53
C THR A 338 24.92 -5.37 -0.02
N VAL A 339 23.71 -5.22 -0.57
CA VAL A 339 22.49 -5.84 0.01
C VAL A 339 21.92 -7.00 -0.81
N GLY A 340 22.41 -7.21 -2.02
CA GLY A 340 21.90 -8.16 -3.00
C GLY A 340 20.78 -7.59 -3.85
N ARG A 341 20.68 -8.02 -5.12
CA ARG A 341 19.68 -7.52 -6.09
C ARG A 341 18.24 -7.73 -5.60
N ASP A 342 17.97 -8.87 -4.99
CA ASP A 342 16.63 -9.23 -4.54
C ASP A 342 16.15 -8.35 -3.37
N ALA A 343 17.08 -7.73 -2.63
CA ALA A 343 16.75 -6.79 -1.56
C ALA A 343 16.46 -5.36 -2.07
N VAL A 344 16.61 -5.07 -3.37
CA VAL A 344 16.45 -3.74 -3.95
C VAL A 344 15.23 -3.70 -4.86
N SER A 345 14.20 -2.93 -4.46
CA SER A 345 12.97 -2.75 -5.24
C SER A 345 13.16 -1.60 -6.25
N LEU A 346 13.40 -1.96 -7.52
CA LEU A 346 13.74 -1.04 -8.63
C LEU A 346 12.61 -0.78 -9.61
#